data_AF-A0A3A5WM28-F1
#
_entry.id   AF-A0A3A5WM28-F1
#
_cell.length_a   1.000
_cell.length_b   1.000
_cell.length_c   1.000
_cell.angle_alpha   90.00
_cell.angle_beta   90.00
_cell.angle_gamma   90.00
#
_symmetry.space_group_name_H-M   'P 1'
#
loop_
_entity.id
_entity.type
_entity.pdbx_description
1 polymer ?
#
loop_
_entity_poly.entity_id
_entity_poly.type
_entity_poly.pdbx_seq_one_letter_code
_entity_poly.pdbx_strand_id
1 'polypeptide(L)'
;MSDFQESGISFKFSSPQWAVVKYDEHLAHKKVSNALQPTKAVDFLGIHDNRQLFLVEVKNYRGHTHDAETQEVFQAKGDELMRRIAVKVRDTIATATNAARFSTNDEDFFTRINRLLLDRQKKIVVIACIELDVADEKGHKVRMSIWMQKLKQKLSWLHAAKISINPVENISDVLPDTEISFL
;
A
#
# COMPACT_ATOMS: atom_id res chain seq x y z
N MET A 1 18.06 -7.43 -2.91
CA MET A 1 17.65 -6.29 -3.75
C MET A 1 16.48 -6.76 -4.57
N SER A 2 15.35 -6.07 -4.45
CA SER A 2 14.11 -6.43 -5.14
C SER A 2 13.62 -5.24 -5.93
N ASP A 3 13.46 -5.45 -7.24
CA ASP A 3 13.16 -4.39 -8.19
C ASP A 3 11.80 -4.68 -8.81
N PHE A 4 10.89 -3.75 -8.66
CA PHE A 4 9.52 -3.89 -9.13
C PHE A 4 9.11 -2.69 -9.97
N GLN A 5 8.14 -2.93 -10.87
CA GLN A 5 7.48 -1.89 -11.63
C GLN A 5 6.01 -1.89 -11.26
N GLU A 6 5.47 -0.71 -10.99
CA GLU A 6 4.06 -0.52 -10.69
C GLU A 6 3.58 0.81 -11.26
N SER A 7 2.51 0.78 -12.07
CA SER A 7 1.87 1.97 -12.63
C SER A 7 2.84 2.98 -13.31
N GLY A 8 3.84 2.49 -14.05
CA GLY A 8 4.85 3.32 -14.73
C GLY A 8 5.96 3.87 -13.81
N ILE A 9 6.05 3.36 -12.59
CA ILE A 9 7.04 3.76 -11.58
C ILE A 9 7.89 2.53 -11.21
N SER A 10 9.20 2.71 -11.13
CA SER A 10 10.12 1.71 -10.61
C SER A 10 10.31 1.88 -9.09
N PHE A 11 10.24 0.76 -8.36
CA PHE A 11 10.52 0.66 -6.93
C PHE A 11 11.65 -0.33 -6.71
N LYS A 12 12.76 0.15 -6.17
CA LYS A 12 13.97 -0.63 -5.95
C LYS A 12 14.30 -0.68 -4.47
N PHE A 13 13.90 -1.77 -3.84
CA PHE A 13 14.15 -2.04 -2.42
C PHE A 13 15.60 -2.50 -2.25
N SER A 14 16.47 -1.54 -1.96
CA SER A 14 17.92 -1.65 -2.16
C SER A 14 18.65 -2.29 -0.98
N SER A 15 18.06 -2.25 0.21
CA SER A 15 18.62 -2.86 1.42
C SER A 15 18.27 -4.35 1.55
N PRO A 16 19.21 -5.22 2.01
CA PRO A 16 18.92 -6.61 2.36
C PRO A 16 18.00 -6.74 3.58
N GLN A 17 17.71 -5.65 4.29
CA GLN A 17 16.74 -5.65 5.40
C GLN A 17 15.29 -5.78 4.92
N TRP A 18 15.04 -5.64 3.61
CA TRP A 18 13.72 -5.83 3.02
C TRP A 18 13.44 -7.29 2.68
N ALA A 19 12.31 -7.79 3.16
CA ALA A 19 11.58 -8.89 2.55
C ALA A 19 10.28 -8.31 1.99
N VAL A 20 10.10 -8.31 0.67
CA VAL A 20 8.99 -7.60 0.00
C VAL A 20 8.51 -8.38 -1.22
N VAL A 21 7.20 -8.36 -1.44
CA VAL A 21 6.53 -9.00 -2.60
C VAL A 21 5.52 -8.04 -3.23
N LYS A 22 5.30 -8.16 -4.55
CA LYS A 22 4.11 -7.62 -5.22
C LYS A 22 2.90 -8.47 -4.84
N TYR A 23 2.11 -8.02 -3.87
CA TYR A 23 1.16 -8.91 -3.19
C TYR A 23 -0.10 -9.17 -4.01
N ASP A 24 -0.57 -8.18 -4.77
CA ASP A 24 -1.71 -8.30 -5.68
C ASP A 24 -1.44 -9.25 -6.87
N GLU A 25 -0.17 -9.48 -7.20
CA GLU A 25 0.29 -10.47 -8.16
C GLU A 25 0.69 -11.82 -7.51
N HIS A 26 0.90 -11.85 -6.20
CA HIS A 26 1.42 -13.02 -5.48
C HIS A 26 0.45 -14.22 -5.52
N LEU A 27 1.00 -15.43 -5.66
CA LEU A 27 0.23 -16.68 -5.72
C LEU A 27 -0.70 -16.87 -4.52
N ALA A 28 -0.25 -16.46 -3.33
CA ALA A 28 -1.05 -16.53 -2.11
C ALA A 28 -2.34 -15.68 -2.19
N HIS A 29 -2.25 -14.46 -2.72
CA HIS A 29 -3.42 -13.64 -2.96
C HIS A 29 -4.28 -14.23 -4.08
N LYS A 30 -3.67 -14.62 -5.21
CA LYS A 30 -4.37 -15.20 -6.37
C LYS A 30 -5.19 -16.44 -6.00
N LYS A 31 -4.69 -17.29 -5.12
CA LYS A 31 -5.40 -18.48 -4.64
C LYS A 31 -6.75 -18.11 -4.00
N VAL A 32 -6.82 -17.02 -3.24
CA VAL A 32 -8.06 -16.56 -2.61
C VAL A 32 -8.90 -15.77 -3.61
N SER A 33 -8.32 -14.84 -4.36
CA SER A 33 -9.07 -14.00 -5.30
C SER A 33 -9.70 -14.77 -6.46
N ASN A 34 -9.12 -15.90 -6.86
CA ASN A 34 -9.71 -16.78 -7.88
C ASN A 34 -10.93 -17.54 -7.38
N ALA A 35 -10.99 -17.83 -6.07
CA ALA A 35 -12.09 -18.55 -5.45
C ALA A 35 -13.22 -17.63 -4.96
N LEU A 36 -12.88 -16.42 -4.50
CA LEU A 36 -13.84 -15.49 -3.91
C LEU A 36 -13.65 -14.08 -4.45
N GLN A 37 -14.55 -13.65 -5.34
CA GLN A 37 -14.56 -12.30 -5.89
C GLN A 37 -15.71 -11.47 -5.30
N PRO A 38 -15.53 -10.14 -5.10
CA PRO A 38 -14.27 -9.40 -5.28
C PRO A 38 -13.38 -9.50 -4.03
N THR A 39 -12.15 -10.00 -4.19
CA THR A 39 -11.08 -9.86 -3.19
C THR A 39 -9.98 -9.00 -3.78
N LYS A 40 -9.49 -8.01 -3.02
CA LYS A 40 -8.44 -7.08 -3.48
C LYS A 40 -7.15 -7.25 -2.66
N ALA A 41 -6.09 -6.62 -3.12
CA ALA A 41 -4.81 -6.56 -2.41
C ALA A 41 -4.12 -5.22 -2.66
N VAL A 42 -3.29 -4.81 -1.71
CA VAL A 42 -2.33 -3.74 -1.92
C VAL A 42 -1.23 -4.21 -2.87
N ASP A 43 -0.60 -3.27 -3.57
CA ASP A 43 0.41 -3.60 -4.58
C ASP A 43 1.67 -4.21 -3.93
N PHE A 44 2.16 -3.67 -2.81
CA PHE A 44 3.31 -4.26 -2.08
C PHE A 44 2.98 -4.62 -0.63
N LEU A 45 3.46 -5.80 -0.23
CA LEU A 45 3.50 -6.26 1.15
C LEU A 45 4.95 -6.53 1.53
N GLY A 46 5.43 -5.88 2.60
CA GLY A 46 6.84 -5.98 2.95
C GLY A 46 7.12 -5.90 4.45
N ILE A 47 8.26 -6.46 4.84
CA ILE A 47 8.84 -6.38 6.18
C ILE A 47 10.23 -5.75 6.04
N HIS A 48 10.47 -4.68 6.79
CA HIS A 48 11.80 -4.06 6.89
C HIS A 48 12.42 -4.33 8.27
N ASP A 49 13.74 -4.57 8.27
CA ASP A 49 14.57 -4.86 9.44
C ASP A 49 13.99 -5.97 10.31
N ASN A 50 13.25 -6.89 9.70
CA ASN A 50 12.54 -7.98 10.37
C ASN A 50 11.53 -7.52 11.45
N ARG A 51 11.17 -6.23 11.51
CA ARG A 51 10.44 -5.63 12.65
C ARG A 51 9.24 -4.78 12.25
N GLN A 52 9.22 -4.26 11.04
CA GLN A 52 8.23 -3.28 10.62
C GLN A 52 7.47 -3.79 9.40
N LEU A 53 6.15 -3.98 9.56
CA LEU A 53 5.26 -4.39 8.48
C LEU A 53 4.80 -3.16 7.67
N PHE A 54 4.85 -3.27 6.34
CA PHE A 54 4.43 -2.26 5.37
C PHE A 54 3.39 -2.83 4.41
N LEU A 55 2.31 -2.07 4.23
CA LEU A 55 1.30 -2.28 3.19
C LEU A 55 1.29 -1.02 2.30
N VAL A 56 1.64 -1.18 1.03
CA VAL A 56 1.84 -0.05 0.11
C VAL A 56 0.94 -0.21 -1.10
N GLU A 57 0.15 0.83 -1.36
CA GLU A 57 -0.72 0.94 -2.53
C GLU A 57 -0.29 2.13 -3.39
N VAL A 58 -0.11 1.91 -4.67
CA VAL A 58 0.33 2.88 -5.67
C VAL A 58 -0.82 3.23 -6.60
N LYS A 59 -1.02 4.52 -6.84
CA LYS A 59 -1.98 5.05 -7.80
C LYS A 59 -1.32 6.17 -8.58
N ASN A 60 -1.08 5.95 -9.85
CA ASN A 60 -0.53 6.96 -10.74
C ASN A 60 -1.65 7.58 -11.59
N TYR A 61 -2.05 8.81 -11.27
CA TYR A 61 -3.00 9.59 -12.07
C TYR A 61 -2.32 10.73 -12.85
N ARG A 62 -0.98 10.77 -12.89
CA ARG A 62 -0.26 11.78 -13.67
C ARG A 62 -0.64 11.67 -15.15
N GLY A 63 -0.91 12.80 -15.80
CA GLY A 63 -1.43 12.87 -17.17
C GLY A 63 -2.93 12.54 -17.31
N HIS A 64 -3.54 11.95 -16.29
CA HIS A 64 -4.95 11.54 -16.25
C HIS A 64 -5.74 12.22 -15.13
N THR A 65 -5.13 13.20 -14.46
CA THR A 65 -5.70 13.82 -13.26
C THR A 65 -7.01 14.53 -13.59
N HIS A 66 -7.15 15.07 -14.80
CA HIS A 66 -8.31 15.85 -15.24
C HIS A 66 -9.35 15.03 -16.01
N ASP A 67 -9.11 13.73 -16.21
CA ASP A 67 -10.05 12.84 -16.88
C ASP A 67 -11.34 12.72 -16.05
N ALA A 68 -12.48 12.63 -16.73
CA ALA A 68 -13.79 12.62 -16.07
C ALA A 68 -13.93 11.48 -15.04
N GLU A 69 -13.43 10.28 -15.37
CA GLU A 69 -13.43 9.11 -14.48
C GLU A 69 -12.55 9.33 -13.24
N THR A 70 -11.35 9.90 -13.42
CA THR A 70 -10.45 10.23 -12.31
C THR A 70 -11.08 11.26 -11.37
N GLN A 71 -11.72 12.29 -11.95
CA GLN A 71 -12.42 13.30 -11.17
C GLN A 71 -13.59 12.72 -10.39
N GLU A 72 -14.33 11.76 -10.95
CA GLU A 72 -15.40 11.03 -10.24
C GLU A 72 -14.86 10.34 -8.98
N VAL A 73 -13.71 9.69 -9.08
CA VAL A 73 -13.04 9.03 -7.93
C VAL A 73 -12.55 10.05 -6.89
N PHE A 74 -12.22 11.28 -7.30
CA PHE A 74 -11.81 12.37 -6.41
C PHE A 74 -12.96 13.17 -5.82
N GLN A 75 -14.20 12.95 -6.27
CA GLN A 75 -15.39 13.57 -5.68
C GLN A 75 -15.52 13.27 -4.18
N ALA A 76 -16.38 14.03 -3.50
CA ALA A 76 -16.57 13.94 -2.06
C ALA A 76 -15.25 13.99 -1.25
N LYS A 77 -14.28 14.76 -1.76
CA LYS A 77 -12.92 14.88 -1.21
C LYS A 77 -12.19 13.52 -1.19
N GLY A 78 -12.30 12.75 -2.27
CA GLY A 78 -11.63 11.46 -2.46
C GLY A 78 -12.15 10.34 -1.56
N ASP A 79 -13.41 10.39 -1.12
CA ASP A 79 -13.94 9.38 -0.20
C ASP A 79 -13.90 7.97 -0.80
N GLU A 80 -14.28 7.86 -2.08
CA GLU A 80 -14.27 6.61 -2.81
C GLU A 80 -12.84 6.07 -3.01
N LEU A 81 -11.88 6.94 -3.37
CA LEU A 81 -10.47 6.56 -3.46
C LEU A 81 -9.97 5.96 -2.14
N MET A 82 -10.21 6.66 -1.03
CA MET A 82 -9.78 6.19 0.30
C MET A 82 -10.50 4.90 0.70
N ARG A 83 -11.77 4.72 0.31
CA ARG A 83 -12.50 3.47 0.53
C ARG A 83 -11.88 2.31 -0.25
N ARG A 84 -11.53 2.51 -1.52
CA ARG A 84 -10.87 1.49 -2.36
C ARG A 84 -9.54 1.04 -1.75
N ILE A 85 -8.71 1.98 -1.30
CA ILE A 85 -7.44 1.68 -0.62
C ILE A 85 -7.69 0.94 0.70
N ALA A 86 -8.64 1.40 1.52
CA ALA A 86 -8.94 0.76 2.80
C ALA A 86 -9.43 -0.70 2.63
N VAL A 87 -10.21 -0.97 1.58
CA VAL A 87 -10.64 -2.34 1.20
C VAL A 87 -9.42 -3.20 0.85
N LYS A 88 -8.50 -2.69 0.04
CA LYS A 88 -7.26 -3.41 -0.31
C LYS A 88 -6.43 -3.75 0.93
N VAL A 89 -6.29 -2.83 1.89
CA VAL A 89 -5.60 -3.07 3.16
C VAL A 89 -6.28 -4.17 3.97
N ARG A 90 -7.61 -4.08 4.14
CA ARG A 90 -8.39 -5.10 4.86
C ARG A 90 -8.23 -6.48 4.24
N ASP A 91 -8.42 -6.58 2.93
CA ASP A 91 -8.37 -7.85 2.21
C ASP A 91 -6.94 -8.43 2.21
N THR A 92 -5.92 -7.58 2.12
CA THR A 92 -4.51 -7.98 2.25
C THR A 92 -4.25 -8.63 3.61
N ILE A 93 -4.69 -8.00 4.70
CA ILE A 93 -4.49 -8.55 6.04
C ILE A 93 -5.19 -9.92 6.15
N ALA A 94 -6.44 -10.02 5.69
CA ALA A 94 -7.20 -11.26 5.75
C ALA A 94 -6.55 -12.39 4.95
N THR A 95 -6.12 -12.10 3.73
CA THR A 95 -5.52 -13.09 2.81
C THR A 95 -4.10 -13.48 3.22
N ALA A 96 -3.26 -12.51 3.62
CA ALA A 96 -1.89 -12.76 4.06
C ALA A 96 -1.86 -13.59 5.34
N THR A 97 -2.84 -13.39 6.24
CA THR A 97 -2.91 -14.17 7.49
C THR A 97 -3.09 -15.66 7.23
N ASN A 98 -3.95 -15.99 6.27
CA ASN A 98 -4.22 -17.37 5.90
C ASN A 98 -3.09 -17.99 5.05
N ALA A 99 -2.30 -17.16 4.35
CA ALA A 99 -1.20 -17.62 3.49
C ALA A 99 -0.14 -18.44 4.25
N ALA A 100 0.09 -18.14 5.53
CA ALA A 100 0.98 -18.92 6.39
C ALA A 100 0.57 -20.41 6.54
N ARG A 101 -0.67 -20.77 6.20
CA ARG A 101 -1.17 -22.14 6.32
C ARG A 101 -0.99 -22.98 5.06
N PHE A 102 -0.71 -22.35 3.91
CA PHE A 102 -0.70 -23.05 2.63
C PHE A 102 0.40 -22.60 1.66
N SER A 103 1.11 -21.50 1.94
CA SER A 103 2.22 -21.06 1.11
C SER A 103 3.41 -21.98 1.32
N THR A 104 3.79 -22.75 0.29
CA THR A 104 4.89 -23.72 0.39
C THR A 104 6.26 -23.05 0.41
N ASN A 105 6.44 -21.97 -0.35
CA ASN A 105 7.74 -21.34 -0.55
C ASN A 105 7.98 -20.12 0.33
N ASP A 106 6.91 -19.53 0.90
CA ASP A 106 6.97 -18.26 1.64
C ASP A 106 6.32 -18.39 3.03
N GLU A 107 6.27 -19.61 3.59
CA GLU A 107 5.66 -19.87 4.91
C GLU A 107 6.26 -18.98 6.00
N ASP A 108 7.60 -18.86 6.04
CA ASP A 108 8.31 -18.05 7.03
C ASP A 108 7.94 -16.57 6.93
N PHE A 109 7.83 -16.05 5.69
CA PHE A 109 7.44 -14.67 5.42
C PHE A 109 6.02 -14.38 5.95
N PHE A 110 5.05 -15.23 5.62
CA PHE A 110 3.66 -15.04 6.09
C PHE A 110 3.49 -15.33 7.59
N THR A 111 4.24 -16.28 8.13
CA THR A 111 4.29 -16.51 9.58
C THR A 111 4.82 -15.28 10.31
N ARG A 112 5.83 -14.60 9.73
CA ARG A 112 6.36 -13.35 10.28
C ARG A 112 5.33 -12.22 10.20
N ILE A 113 4.59 -12.10 9.11
CA ILE A 113 3.48 -11.14 8.98
C ILE A 113 2.48 -11.37 10.11
N ASN A 114 2.07 -12.60 10.39
CA ASN A 114 1.13 -12.91 11.46
C ASN A 114 1.62 -12.46 12.84
N ARG A 115 2.92 -12.69 13.14
CA ARG A 115 3.52 -12.21 14.38
C ARG A 115 3.48 -10.69 14.48
N LEU A 116 3.83 -9.98 13.40
CA LEU A 116 3.84 -8.51 13.37
C LEU A 116 2.43 -7.90 13.44
N LEU A 117 1.43 -8.53 12.82
CA LEU A 117 0.03 -8.08 12.91
C LEU A 117 -0.52 -8.14 14.34
N LEU A 118 -0.06 -9.10 15.14
CA LEU A 118 -0.50 -9.29 16.53
C LEU A 118 0.35 -8.52 17.55
N ASP A 119 1.51 -7.98 17.14
CA ASP A 119 2.40 -7.23 18.03
C ASP A 119 1.92 -5.79 18.24
N ARG A 120 1.27 -5.53 19.38
CA ARG A 120 0.74 -4.20 19.73
C ARG A 120 1.83 -3.15 20.00
N GLN A 121 3.09 -3.54 20.17
CA GLN A 121 4.20 -2.60 20.35
C GLN A 121 4.71 -2.06 19.02
N LYS A 122 4.40 -2.73 17.91
CA LYS A 122 4.79 -2.34 16.56
C LYS A 122 3.59 -1.75 15.85
N LYS A 123 3.78 -0.59 15.24
CA LYS A 123 2.75 -0.02 14.36
C LYS A 123 2.79 -0.76 13.03
N ILE A 124 1.66 -0.99 12.38
CA ILE A 124 1.60 -1.38 10.97
C ILE A 124 1.73 -0.10 10.14
N VAL A 125 2.58 -0.08 9.11
CA VAL A 125 2.72 1.11 8.25
C VAL A 125 1.89 0.89 6.98
N VAL A 126 0.94 1.78 6.72
CA VAL A 126 0.13 1.80 5.51
C VAL A 126 0.49 3.05 4.71
N ILE A 127 0.93 2.87 3.47
CA ILE A 127 1.33 3.95 2.58
C ILE A 127 0.43 3.90 1.35
N ALA A 128 -0.19 5.04 1.04
CA ALA A 128 -0.80 5.26 -0.28
C ALA A 128 0.09 6.24 -1.06
N CYS A 129 0.69 5.76 -2.13
CA CYS A 129 1.48 6.55 -3.07
C CYS A 129 0.51 7.05 -4.14
N ILE A 130 0.24 8.35 -4.18
CA ILE A 130 -0.75 8.90 -5.11
C ILE A 130 -0.13 10.03 -5.92
N GLU A 131 0.12 9.76 -7.20
CA GLU A 131 0.63 10.75 -8.14
C GLU A 131 -0.50 11.48 -8.84
N LEU A 132 -0.37 12.80 -8.89
CA LEU A 132 -1.31 13.72 -9.51
C LEU A 132 -0.53 14.76 -10.32
N ASP A 133 -1.19 15.36 -11.30
CA ASP A 133 -0.71 16.59 -11.91
C ASP A 133 -0.90 17.75 -10.91
N VAL A 134 0.21 18.35 -10.46
CA VAL A 134 0.20 19.42 -9.44
C VAL A 134 0.38 20.78 -10.09
N ALA A 135 -0.69 21.59 -10.10
CA ALA A 135 -0.63 23.00 -10.52
C ALA A 135 -0.49 23.97 -9.33
N ASP A 136 -0.96 23.59 -8.14
CA ASP A 136 -0.89 24.37 -6.90
C ASP A 136 -0.39 23.49 -5.75
N GLU A 137 0.83 23.74 -5.29
CA GLU A 137 1.46 22.98 -4.21
C GLU A 137 0.70 23.09 -2.88
N LYS A 138 0.11 24.25 -2.59
CA LYS A 138 -0.59 24.47 -1.31
C LYS A 138 -1.90 23.70 -1.28
N GLY A 139 -2.70 23.82 -2.35
CA GLY A 139 -3.90 23.02 -2.54
C GLY A 139 -3.62 21.52 -2.56
N HIS A 140 -2.51 21.11 -3.16
CA HIS A 140 -2.07 19.71 -3.16
C HIS A 140 -1.79 19.18 -1.75
N LYS A 141 -1.00 19.90 -0.93
CA LYS A 141 -0.73 19.52 0.47
C LYS A 141 -2.01 19.43 1.31
N VAL A 142 -2.94 20.37 1.14
CA VAL A 142 -4.24 20.36 1.83
C VAL A 142 -5.06 19.13 1.42
N ARG A 143 -5.12 18.83 0.12
CA ARG A 143 -5.81 17.64 -0.41
C ARG A 143 -5.26 16.36 0.18
N MET A 144 -3.94 16.18 0.19
CA MET A 144 -3.28 15.00 0.74
C MET A 144 -3.54 14.83 2.24
N SER A 145 -3.59 15.94 3.00
CA SER A 145 -3.95 15.91 4.41
C SER A 145 -5.40 15.43 4.65
N ILE A 146 -6.35 15.93 3.84
CA ILE A 146 -7.77 15.51 3.91
C ILE A 146 -7.91 14.02 3.58
N TRP A 147 -7.25 13.56 2.53
CA TRP A 147 -7.26 12.15 2.15
C TRP A 147 -6.65 11.27 3.23
N MET A 148 -5.53 11.70 3.83
CA MET A 148 -4.90 10.97 4.93
C MET A 148 -5.83 10.83 6.14
N GLN A 149 -6.58 11.89 6.49
CA GLN A 149 -7.57 11.82 7.57
C GLN A 149 -8.71 10.85 7.26
N LYS A 150 -9.23 10.87 6.03
CA LYS A 150 -10.26 9.92 5.59
C LYS A 150 -9.76 8.47 5.62
N LEU A 151 -8.55 8.20 5.14
CA LEU A 151 -7.97 6.85 5.20
C LEU A 151 -7.78 6.40 6.64
N LYS A 152 -7.28 7.27 7.53
CA LYS A 152 -7.18 7.03 8.98
C LYS A 152 -8.52 6.67 9.60
N GLN A 153 -9.59 7.38 9.25
CA GLN A 153 -10.93 7.07 9.74
C GLN A 153 -11.38 5.67 9.30
N LYS A 154 -11.21 5.34 8.02
CA LYS A 154 -11.61 4.03 7.45
C LYS A 154 -10.77 2.86 7.98
N LEU A 155 -9.53 3.12 8.38
CA LEU A 155 -8.61 2.14 8.97
C LEU A 155 -8.51 2.23 10.50
N SER A 156 -9.43 2.94 11.15
CA SER A 156 -9.41 3.15 12.61
C SER A 156 -9.46 1.85 13.41
N TRP A 157 -10.07 0.81 12.84
CA TRP A 157 -10.11 -0.55 13.39
C TRP A 157 -8.73 -1.23 13.51
N LEU A 158 -7.71 -0.77 12.76
CA LEU A 158 -6.37 -1.34 12.81
C LEU A 158 -5.60 -0.90 14.08
N HIS A 159 -6.06 0.17 14.76
CA HIS A 159 -5.65 0.71 16.07
C HIS A 159 -4.16 1.09 16.28
N ALA A 160 -3.23 0.42 15.61
CA ALA A 160 -1.79 0.61 15.67
C ALA A 160 -1.22 0.86 14.27
N ALA A 161 -1.79 1.78 13.49
CA ALA A 161 -1.33 2.05 12.12
C ALA A 161 -0.66 3.42 11.98
N LYS A 162 0.53 3.48 11.36
CA LYS A 162 1.08 4.72 10.78
C LYS A 162 0.53 4.80 9.36
N ILE A 163 -0.27 5.81 9.07
CA ILE A 163 -0.89 6.01 7.75
C ILE A 163 -0.31 7.27 7.14
N SER A 164 0.19 7.15 5.91
CA SER A 164 0.71 8.28 5.13
C SER A 164 0.20 8.23 3.71
N ILE A 165 -0.06 9.40 3.15
CA ILE A 165 -0.33 9.59 1.73
C ILE A 165 0.76 10.52 1.21
N ASN A 166 1.53 10.07 0.24
CA ASN A 166 2.66 10.82 -0.27
C ASN A 166 2.68 10.78 -1.80
N PRO A 167 3.20 11.84 -2.44
CA PRO A 167 3.73 11.66 -3.77
C PRO A 167 4.92 10.69 -3.71
N VAL A 168 5.12 9.96 -4.79
CA VAL A 168 6.13 8.95 -5.07
C VAL A 168 7.52 9.55 -4.93
N GLU A 169 7.70 10.82 -5.25
CA GLU A 169 8.98 11.54 -5.08
C GLU A 169 9.39 11.69 -3.60
N ASN A 170 8.43 11.76 -2.67
CA ASN A 170 8.69 11.96 -1.23
C ASN A 170 8.54 10.69 -0.40
N ILE A 171 8.34 9.55 -1.05
CA ILE A 171 8.05 8.31 -0.33
C ILE A 171 9.29 7.70 0.32
N SER A 172 10.51 8.05 -0.10
CA SER A 172 11.75 7.60 0.54
C SER A 172 11.85 8.04 2.01
N ASP A 173 11.18 9.14 2.40
CA ASP A 173 11.05 9.59 3.79
C ASP A 173 10.21 8.65 4.66
N VAL A 174 9.34 7.84 4.05
CA VAL A 174 8.41 6.95 4.75
C VAL A 174 8.61 5.47 4.42
N LEU A 175 9.32 5.16 3.34
CA LEU A 175 9.66 3.84 2.86
C LEU A 175 11.19 3.70 2.82
N PRO A 176 11.80 3.17 3.89
CA PRO A 176 13.25 3.20 4.07
C PRO A 176 13.98 2.42 2.97
N ASP A 177 15.21 2.83 2.66
CA ASP A 177 16.14 2.13 1.75
C ASP A 177 15.53 1.75 0.39
N THR A 178 14.65 2.59 -0.13
CA THR A 178 13.95 2.36 -1.41
C THR A 178 14.25 3.47 -2.39
N GLU A 179 14.84 3.12 -3.54
CA GLU A 179 15.07 4.04 -4.66
C GLU A 179 13.87 3.97 -5.62
N ILE A 180 13.44 5.13 -6.12
CA ILE A 180 12.21 5.24 -6.90
C ILE A 180 12.42 6.19 -8.07
N SER A 181 11.93 5.78 -9.24
CA SER A 181 12.05 6.56 -10.47
C SER A 181 10.86 6.33 -11.38
N PHE A 182 10.43 7.38 -12.08
CA PHE A 182 9.51 7.24 -13.20
C PHE A 182 10.22 6.58 -14.39
N LEU A 183 9.49 5.77 -15.14
CA LEU A 183 9.95 5.11 -16.37
C LEU A 183 9.70 5.98 -17.60
#